data_AF-A0A1X3H2H8-F1
#
_entry.id   AF-A0A1X3H2H8-F1
#
_cell.length_a   1.000
_cell.length_b   1.000
_cell.length_c   1.000
_cell.angle_alpha   90.00
_cell.angle_beta   90.00
_cell.angle_gamma   90.00
#
_symmetry.space_group_name_H-M   'P 1'
#
loop_
_entity.id
_entity.type
_entity.pdbx_description
1 polymer ?
#
loop_
_entity_poly.entity_id
_entity_poly.type
_entity_poly.pdbx_seq_one_letter_code
_entity_poly.pdbx_strand_id
1 'polypeptide(L)' 'MGQMTFIIEAVKDDCRTVDFRDSAIVAVILARKHSVNGFVVSITAPDGQLFSADQFNRLLTSKGLGSDLAAQDVGRR' A
#
# COMPACT_ATOMS: atom_id res chain seq x y z
N MET A 1 4.75 10.18 -16.07
CA MET A 1 5.27 9.25 -15.04
C MET A 1 4.11 8.94 -14.11
N GLY A 2 3.56 7.71 -14.17
CA GLY A 2 2.43 7.32 -13.33
C GLY A 2 2.83 7.38 -11.87
N GLN A 3 2.02 8.03 -11.03
CA GLN A 3 2.30 8.17 -9.60
C GLN A 3 2.35 6.76 -8.98
N MET A 4 3.44 6.47 -8.25
CA MET A 4 3.65 5.20 -7.53
C MET A 4 2.82 5.19 -6.25
N THR A 5 1.50 5.08 -6.40
CA THR A 5 0.58 5.31 -5.29
C THR A 5 -0.13 4.02 -4.90
N PHE A 6 -0.17 3.73 -3.60
CA PHE A 6 -0.98 2.66 -3.02
C PHE A 6 -2.44 3.09 -3.02
N ILE A 7 -3.31 2.24 -3.53
CA ILE A 7 -4.76 2.45 -3.57
C ILE A 7 -5.37 1.63 -2.45
N ILE A 8 -6.05 2.28 -1.52
CA ILE A 8 -6.77 1.64 -0.43
C ILE A 8 -8.24 1.62 -0.79
N GLU A 9 -8.84 0.44 -0.82
CA GLU A 9 -10.28 0.31 -0.97
C GLU A 9 -10.88 -0.21 0.33
N ALA A 10 -11.96 0.42 0.78
CA ALA A 10 -12.72 -0.04 1.94
C ALA A 10 -14.20 -0.11 1.57
N VAL A 11 -14.81 -1.27 1.82
CA VAL A 11 -16.21 -1.56 1.49
C VAL A 11 -16.94 -2.04 2.73
N LYS A 12 -18.12 -1.47 2.98
CA LYS A 12 -19.02 -1.90 4.04
C LYS A 12 -20.45 -1.58 3.64
N ASP A 13 -21.30 -2.60 3.62
CA ASP A 13 -22.69 -2.48 3.15
C ASP A 13 -22.71 -1.81 1.75
N ASP A 14 -23.43 -0.70 1.59
CA ASP A 14 -23.49 0.08 0.34
C ASP A 14 -22.46 1.22 0.28
N CYS A 15 -21.58 1.34 1.28
CA CYS A 15 -20.53 2.35 1.31
C CYS A 15 -19.22 1.80 0.73
N ARG A 16 -18.67 2.48 -0.28
CA ARG A 16 -17.31 2.25 -0.80
C ARG A 16 -16.50 3.53 -0.70
N THR A 17 -15.30 3.43 -0.14
CA THR A 17 -14.32 4.50 -0.13
C THR A 17 -13.04 4.04 -0.82
N VAL A 18 -12.39 4.98 -1.51
CA VAL A 18 -11.10 4.76 -2.17
C VAL A 18 -10.17 5.89 -1.78
N ASP A 19 -9.00 5.54 -1.26
CA ASP A 19 -7.96 6.46 -0.81
C ASP A 19 -6.63 6.16 -1.52
N PHE A 20 -5.80 7.19 -1.66
CA PHE A 20 -4.52 7.11 -2.37
C PHE A 20 -3.39 7.58 -1.44
N ARG A 21 -2.32 6.78 -1.31
CA ARG A 21 -1.16 7.10 -0.45
C ARG A 21 0.15 6.69 -1.10
N ASP A 22 1.18 7.52 -0.99
CA ASP A 22 2.50 7.21 -1.56
C ASP A 22 3.39 6.37 -0.63
N SER A 23 2.88 5.99 0.55
CA SER A 23 3.59 5.19 1.53
C SER A 23 2.80 3.95 1.92
N ALA A 24 3.45 2.77 1.80
CA ALA A 24 2.90 1.49 2.22
C ALA A 24 2.48 1.49 3.70
N ILE A 25 3.31 2.07 4.57
CA ILE A 25 3.02 2.14 6.01
C ILE A 25 1.74 2.94 6.25
N VAL A 26 1.62 4.12 5.63
CA VAL A 26 0.45 4.99 5.80
C VAL A 26 -0.80 4.33 5.23
N ALA A 27 -0.69 3.67 4.07
CA ALA A 27 -1.79 2.91 3.47
C ALA A 27 -2.28 1.80 4.40
N VAL A 28 -1.37 1.01 5.00
CA VAL A 28 -1.71 -0.06 5.94
C VAL A 28 -2.35 0.49 7.22
N ILE A 29 -1.86 1.60 7.78
CA ILE A 29 -2.47 2.23 8.96
C ILE A 29 -3.91 2.64 8.66
N LEU A 30 -4.15 3.28 7.51
CA LEU A 30 -5.48 3.71 7.11
C LEU A 30 -6.42 2.52 6.90
N ALA A 31 -5.98 1.51 6.14
CA ALA A 31 -6.76 0.31 5.88
C ALA A 31 -7.09 -0.44 7.18
N ARG A 32 -6.16 -0.54 8.13
CA ARG A 32 -6.43 -1.12 9.46
C ARG A 32 -7.47 -0.32 10.24
N LYS A 33 -7.43 1.01 10.18
CA LYS A 33 -8.45 1.87 10.81
C LYS A 33 -9.85 1.59 10.23
N HIS A 34 -9.97 1.44 8.91
CA HIS A 34 -11.22 1.03 8.28
C HIS A 34 -11.65 -0.38 8.68
N SER A 35 -10.72 -1.33 8.73
CA SER A 35 -11.00 -2.71 9.16
C SER A 35 -11.54 -2.80 10.60
N VAL A 36 -10.97 -2.02 11.52
CA VAL A 36 -11.49 -1.91 12.90
C VAL A 36 -12.94 -1.38 12.94
N ASN A 37 -13.32 -0.54 11.98
CA ASN A 37 -14.69 -0.03 11.84
C ASN A 37 -15.64 -1.02 11.11
N GLY A 38 -15.17 -2.23 10.82
CA GLY A 38 -15.93 -3.29 10.17
C GLY A 38 -15.97 -3.21 8.64
N PHE A 39 -15.06 -2.45 8.02
CA PHE A 39 -14.93 -2.46 6.57
C PHE A 39 -14.10 -3.67 6.11
N VAL A 40 -14.49 -4.27 4.98
CA VAL A 40 -13.62 -5.13 4.19
C VAL A 40 -12.64 -4.23 3.45
N VAL A 41 -11.35 -4.48 3.60
CA VAL A 41 -10.30 -3.60 3.06
C VAL A 41 -9.31 -4.36 2.19
N SER A 42 -8.83 -3.68 1.15
CA SER A 42 -7.72 -4.12 0.31
C SER A 42 -6.78 -2.96 0.01
N ILE A 43 -5.53 -3.29 -0.31
CA ILE A 43 -4.54 -2.32 -0.80
C ILE A 43 -3.98 -2.84 -2.12
N THR A 44 -4.10 -2.05 -3.17
CA THR A 44 -3.38 -2.28 -4.43
C THR A 44 -2.06 -1.51 -4.38
N ALA A 45 -0.95 -2.22 -4.53
CA ALA A 45 0.38 -1.65 -4.58
C ALA A 45 0.68 -1.03 -5.97
N PRO A 46 1.71 -0.17 -6.08
CA PRO A 46 2.07 0.47 -7.35
C PRO A 46 2.41 -0.50 -8.49
N ASP A 47 2.83 -1.71 -8.16
CA ASP A 47 3.11 -2.79 -9.11
C ASP A 47 1.85 -3.56 -9.54
N GLY A 48 0.67 -3.15 -9.06
CA GLY A 48 -0.62 -3.76 -9.33
C GLY A 48 -0.96 -4.94 -8.42
N GLN A 49 -0.09 -5.34 -7.49
CA GLN A 49 -0.41 -6.43 -6.56
C GLN A 49 -1.47 -6.01 -5.54
N LEU A 50 -2.48 -6.86 -5.36
CA LEU A 50 -3.56 -6.65 -4.40
C LEU A 50 -3.27 -7.40 -3.10
N PHE A 51 -3.41 -6.72 -1.97
CA PHE A 51 -3.22 -7.27 -0.63
C PHE A 51 -4.50 -7.12 0.19
N SER A 52 -4.98 -8.23 0.73
CA SER A 52 -6.06 -8.26 1.72
C SER A 52 -5.56 -7.93 3.13
N ALA A 53 -6.48 -7.65 4.07
CA ALA A 53 -6.15 -7.25 5.44
C ALA A 53 -5.19 -8.21 6.17
N ASP A 54 -5.33 -9.51 5.96
CA ASP A 54 -4.46 -10.57 6.52
C ASP A 54 -3.04 -10.56 5.90
N GLN A 55 -2.89 -9.96 4.72
CA GLN A 55 -1.65 -9.93 3.95
C GLN A 55 -0.89 -8.61 4.11
N PHE A 56 -1.39 -7.63 4.86
CA PHE A 56 -0.70 -6.35 5.04
C PHE A 56 0.70 -6.50 5.65
N ASN A 57 0.95 -7.53 6.46
CA ASN A 57 2.29 -7.78 6.96
C ASN A 57 3.26 -8.15 5.82
N ARG A 58 2.79 -8.80 4.74
CA ARG A 58 3.59 -9.04 3.53
C ARG A 58 3.94 -7.72 2.86
N LEU A 59 2.96 -6.83 2.68
CA LEU A 59 3.20 -5.50 2.11
C LEU A 59 4.27 -4.69 2.88
N LEU A 60 4.33 -4.84 4.20
CA LEU A 60 5.31 -4.17 5.06
C LEU A 60 6.69 -4.85 5.07
N THR A 61 6.77 -6.14 4.73
CA THR A 61 8.01 -6.94 4.77
C THR A 61 8.62 -7.16 3.39
N SER A 62 7.81 -7.13 2.33
CA SER A 62 8.22 -7.33 0.94
C SER A 62 8.85 -6.07 0.40
N LYS A 63 10.07 -5.70 0.82
CA LYS A 63 10.99 -4.78 0.13
C LYS A 63 10.41 -3.43 -0.37
N GLY A 64 9.24 -3.01 0.11
CA GLY A 64 8.50 -1.81 -0.33
C GLY A 64 8.77 -0.58 0.54
N LEU A 65 9.73 -0.68 1.45
CA LEU A 65 10.32 0.44 2.19
C LEU A 65 11.72 0.67 1.61
N GLY A 66 11.80 1.46 0.54
CA GLY A 66 13.00 2.16 0.10
C GLY A 66 14.31 1.36 0.16
N SER A 67 14.50 0.42 -0.75
CA SER A 67 15.85 0.00 -1.17
C SER A 67 16.11 0.45 -2.61
N ASP A 68 15.72 1.69 -2.95
CA ASP A 68 16.18 2.38 -4.16
C ASP A 68 16.38 3.87 -3.90
N LEU A 69 17.23 4.18 -2.93
CA LEU A 69 17.88 5.50 -2.83
C LEU A 69 19.36 5.38 -2.42
N ALA A 70 19.96 4.21 -2.59
CA ALA A 70 21.39 3.98 -2.32
C ALA A 70 22.03 2.91 -3.24
N ALA A 71 21.50 2.71 -4.46
CA ALA A 71 22.05 1.70 -5.38
C ALA A 71 22.16 2.17 -6.84
N GLN A 72 22.31 3.47 -7.09
CA GLN A 72 22.75 3.99 -8.40
C GLN A 72 23.86 5.05 -8.30
N ASP A 73 24.66 5.05 -7.23
CA ASP A 73 26.05 5.53 -7.32
C ASP A 73 26.98 4.31 -7.37
N VAL A 74 26.85 3.53 -8.44
CA VAL A 74 27.94 2.67 -8.87
C VAL A 74 28.78 3.50 -9.82
N GLY A 75 29.81 4.12 -9.25
CA GLY A 75 30.89 4.70 -10.03
C GLY A 75 31.38 3.71 -11.08
N ARG A 76 31.29 4.11 -12.35
CA ARG A 76 32.30 3.80 -13.35
C ARG A 76 32.05 4.63 -14.62
N ARG A 77 32.81 5.70 -14.76
CA ARG A 77 33.62 6.00 -15.94
C ARG A 77 34.70 7.00 -15.56
#